data_AF-X1I459-F1
#
_entry.id   AF-X1I459-F1
#
_cell.length_a   1.000
_cell.length_b   1.000
_cell.length_c   1.000
_cell.angle_alpha   90.00
_cell.angle_beta   90.00
_cell.angle_gamma   90.00
#
_symmetry.space_group_name_H-M   'P 1'
#
loop_
_entity.id
_entity.type
_entity.pdbx_description
1 polymer ?
#
loop_
_entity_poly.entity_id
_entity_poly.type
_entity_poly.pdbx_seq_one_letter_code
_entity_poly.pdbx_strand_id
1 'polypeptide(L)'
;MQDFIKYLKKEKIIDSLNFFYKDSSTTQANQLILNKLLENLISLENIKVKETTRVNDNLNRLEYDIFSKLYENTLNHKEKKKMGEFYTPISIVNYILSVIGYNSSNNIEDKTIIDISCGSGSFIIQAIRILIIRCLEIYGKKKISQLTTNEAKAIISKVNENIVGVDVNRNACILCQINIYFAIFEILKLIRKADSNYQ
;
A
#
# COMPACT_ATOMS: atom_id res chain seq x y z
N MET A 1 -0.61 -11.47 -6.87
CA MET A 1 -1.51 -10.45 -7.47
C MET A 1 -2.96 -10.89 -7.61
N GLN A 2 -3.28 -12.03 -8.26
CA GLN A 2 -4.68 -12.49 -8.44
C GLN A 2 -5.45 -12.67 -7.10
N ASP A 3 -4.84 -13.30 -6.09
CA ASP A 3 -5.44 -13.45 -4.76
C ASP A 3 -5.81 -12.11 -4.11
N PHE A 4 -4.97 -11.09 -4.30
CA PHE A 4 -5.19 -9.76 -3.77
C PHE A 4 -6.37 -9.07 -4.46
N ILE A 5 -6.46 -9.16 -5.79
CA ILE A 5 -7.59 -8.63 -6.56
C ILE A 5 -8.90 -9.33 -6.12
N LYS A 6 -8.86 -10.66 -5.95
CA LYS A 6 -10.01 -11.43 -5.46
C LYS A 6 -10.43 -10.98 -4.06
N TYR A 7 -9.47 -10.70 -3.19
CA TYR A 7 -9.73 -10.14 -1.87
C TYR A 7 -10.39 -8.76 -1.93
N LEU A 8 -9.83 -7.82 -2.71
CA LEU A 8 -10.43 -6.49 -2.90
C LEU A 8 -11.89 -6.56 -3.37
N LYS A 9 -12.18 -7.45 -4.33
CA LYS A 9 -13.53 -7.69 -4.86
C LYS A 9 -14.45 -8.30 -3.79
N LYS A 10 -14.01 -9.37 -3.12
CA LYS A 10 -14.81 -10.10 -2.12
C LYS A 10 -15.22 -9.21 -0.96
N GLU A 11 -14.28 -8.41 -0.46
CA GLU A 11 -14.50 -7.54 0.70
C GLU A 11 -15.08 -6.18 0.32
N LYS A 12 -15.37 -5.94 -0.97
CA LYS A 12 -15.91 -4.66 -1.47
C LYS A 12 -15.10 -3.45 -1.00
N ILE A 13 -13.77 -3.61 -0.89
CA ILE A 13 -12.87 -2.56 -0.40
C ILE A 13 -12.95 -1.35 -1.31
N ILE A 14 -12.90 -1.59 -2.62
CA ILE A 14 -13.00 -0.54 -3.63
C ILE A 14 -14.32 0.22 -3.53
N ASP A 15 -15.44 -0.48 -3.43
CA ASP A 15 -16.75 0.16 -3.31
C ASP A 15 -16.87 0.98 -2.02
N SER A 16 -16.29 0.48 -0.93
CA SER A 16 -16.25 1.16 0.37
C SER A 16 -15.41 2.42 0.32
N LEU A 17 -14.22 2.36 -0.30
CA LEU A 17 -13.37 3.54 -0.54
C LEU A 17 -14.09 4.55 -1.43
N ASN A 18 -14.69 4.11 -2.52
CA ASN A 18 -15.46 4.97 -3.42
C ASN A 18 -16.61 5.66 -2.71
N PHE A 19 -17.32 4.94 -1.82
CA PHE A 19 -18.42 5.48 -1.04
C PHE A 19 -17.94 6.50 -0.01
N PHE A 20 -16.89 6.18 0.75
CA PHE A 20 -16.30 7.08 1.75
C PHE A 20 -15.80 8.38 1.13
N TYR A 21 -15.13 8.26 -0.02
CA TYR A 21 -14.67 9.37 -0.82
C TYR A 21 -15.71 9.82 -1.85
N LYS A 22 -17.01 9.60 -1.62
CA LYS A 22 -18.06 10.20 -2.45
C LYS A 22 -18.52 11.49 -1.76
N ASP A 23 -18.32 12.61 -2.44
CA ASP A 23 -18.88 13.90 -2.01
C ASP A 23 -19.63 14.57 -3.17
N SER A 24 -20.57 15.44 -2.84
CA SER A 24 -21.31 16.35 -3.73
C SER A 24 -20.44 17.16 -4.71
N SER A 25 -19.15 17.35 -4.41
CA SER A 25 -18.15 18.00 -5.29
C SER A 25 -17.44 17.05 -6.28
N THR A 26 -17.74 15.75 -6.27
CA THR A 26 -17.05 14.76 -7.12
C THR A 26 -17.43 14.97 -8.58
N THR A 27 -16.52 15.52 -9.38
CA THR A 27 -16.71 15.69 -10.83
C THR A 27 -16.70 14.34 -11.55
N GLN A 28 -17.45 14.23 -12.64
CA GLN A 28 -17.44 13.06 -13.53
C GLN A 28 -16.02 12.65 -13.96
N ALA A 29 -15.11 13.62 -14.13
CA ALA A 29 -13.71 13.38 -14.48
C ALA A 29 -12.95 12.59 -13.38
N ASN A 30 -13.15 12.93 -12.10
CA ASN A 30 -12.50 12.22 -11.00
C ASN A 30 -12.98 10.77 -10.90
N GLN A 31 -14.28 10.56 -11.14
CA GLN A 31 -14.88 9.23 -11.13
C GLN A 31 -14.41 8.36 -12.32
N LEU A 32 -14.15 8.98 -13.47
CA LEU A 32 -13.60 8.29 -14.65
C LEU A 32 -12.15 7.83 -14.42
N ILE A 33 -11.30 8.66 -13.80
CA ILE A 33 -9.91 8.31 -13.47
C ILE A 33 -9.89 7.10 -12.52
N LEU A 34 -10.72 7.15 -11.48
CA LEU A 34 -10.84 6.07 -10.51
C LEU A 34 -11.31 4.76 -11.16
N ASN A 35 -12.35 4.81 -12.00
CA ASN A 35 -12.81 3.63 -12.75
C ASN A 35 -11.71 3.07 -13.65
N LYS A 36 -10.96 3.93 -14.36
CA LYS A 36 -9.84 3.52 -15.22
C LYS A 36 -8.70 2.88 -14.42
N LEU A 37 -8.42 3.37 -13.22
CA LEU A 37 -7.46 2.76 -12.30
C LEU A 37 -7.92 1.37 -11.89
N LEU A 38 -9.19 1.22 -11.49
CA LEU A 38 -9.76 -0.05 -11.09
C LEU A 38 -9.78 -1.06 -12.25
N GLU A 39 -10.14 -0.62 -13.45
CA GLU A 39 -10.06 -1.42 -14.66
C GLU A 39 -8.62 -1.88 -14.93
N ASN A 40 -7.63 -1.00 -14.73
CA ASN A 40 -6.23 -1.38 -14.87
C ASN A 40 -5.76 -2.35 -13.79
N LEU A 41 -6.18 -2.18 -12.54
CA LEU A 41 -5.92 -3.14 -11.46
C LEU A 41 -6.53 -4.51 -11.77
N ILE A 42 -7.73 -4.54 -12.35
CA ILE A 42 -8.40 -5.77 -12.78
C ILE A 42 -7.74 -6.35 -14.03
N SER A 43 -7.28 -5.53 -14.99
CA SER A 43 -6.64 -6.03 -16.20
C SER A 43 -5.27 -6.66 -15.95
N LEU A 44 -4.59 -6.30 -14.85
CA LEU A 44 -3.44 -7.04 -14.33
C LEU A 44 -3.73 -8.50 -13.99
N GLU A 45 -5.00 -8.88 -13.76
CA GLU A 45 -5.43 -10.28 -13.59
C GLU A 45 -5.06 -11.14 -14.81
N ASN A 46 -5.00 -10.52 -15.99
CA ASN A 46 -4.74 -11.16 -17.29
C ASN A 46 -3.28 -11.07 -17.75
N ILE A 47 -2.45 -10.26 -17.09
CA ILE A 47 -1.02 -10.22 -17.39
C ILE A 47 -0.39 -11.43 -16.69
N LYS A 48 -0.08 -12.47 -17.47
CA LYS A 48 0.88 -13.50 -17.05
C LYS A 48 2.17 -12.78 -16.71
N VAL A 49 2.41 -12.54 -15.42
CA VAL A 49 3.73 -12.13 -14.92
C VAL A 49 4.66 -13.28 -15.30
N LYS A 50 5.33 -13.14 -16.46
CA LYS A 50 6.36 -14.06 -16.89
C LYS A 50 7.46 -13.99 -15.84
N GLU A 51 7.55 -15.05 -15.07
CA GLU A 51 8.63 -15.29 -14.11
C GLU A 51 9.95 -14.95 -14.77
N THR A 52 10.63 -13.94 -14.24
CA THR A 52 12.05 -13.73 -14.46
C THR A 52 12.74 -13.80 -13.11
N THR A 53 13.17 -15.04 -12.82
CA THR A 53 14.44 -15.41 -12.18
C THR A 53 14.94 -14.62 -10.96
N ARG A 54 14.98 -15.35 -9.84
CA ARG A 54 15.99 -15.36 -8.75
C ARG A 54 16.36 -13.98 -8.16
N VAL A 55 15.81 -13.70 -6.97
CA VAL A 55 16.51 -13.21 -5.75
C VAL A 55 15.43 -12.89 -4.70
N ASN A 56 15.45 -13.62 -3.56
CA ASN A 56 14.65 -13.32 -2.38
C ASN A 56 14.89 -11.84 -1.98
N ASP A 57 13.81 -11.12 -1.65
CA ASP A 57 13.71 -9.70 -1.22
C ASP A 57 13.40 -8.65 -2.30
N ASN A 58 13.69 -8.90 -3.58
CA ASN A 58 13.45 -7.91 -4.66
C ASN A 58 12.05 -7.94 -5.28
N LEU A 59 11.33 -9.07 -5.17
CA LEU A 59 9.97 -9.23 -5.75
C LEU A 59 8.96 -8.25 -5.16
N ASN A 60 9.00 -8.07 -3.84
CA ASN A 60 8.11 -7.14 -3.17
C ASN A 60 8.35 -5.69 -3.63
N ARG A 61 9.60 -5.25 -3.82
CA ARG A 61 9.90 -3.89 -4.29
C ARG A 61 9.38 -3.65 -5.72
N LEU A 62 9.45 -4.67 -6.57
CA LEU A 62 8.99 -4.60 -7.95
C LEU A 62 7.45 -4.50 -8.05
N GLU A 63 6.70 -5.14 -7.14
CA GLU A 63 5.23 -5.14 -7.19
C GLU A 63 4.56 -3.82 -6.77
N TYR A 64 5.10 -3.05 -5.81
CA TYR A 64 4.51 -1.73 -5.46
C TYR A 64 4.83 -0.64 -6.50
N ASP A 65 5.96 -0.80 -7.18
CA ASP A 65 6.33 0.03 -8.32
C ASP A 65 5.33 -0.16 -9.48
N ILE A 66 4.69 -1.34 -9.58
CA ILE A 66 3.63 -1.60 -10.56
C ILE A 66 2.41 -0.71 -10.31
N PHE A 67 1.91 -0.59 -9.07
CA PHE A 67 0.71 0.20 -8.79
C PHE A 67 0.93 1.71 -9.00
N SER A 68 2.10 2.21 -8.60
CA SER A 68 2.48 3.60 -8.86
C SER A 68 2.64 3.86 -10.37
N LYS A 69 3.33 2.98 -11.11
CA LYS A 69 3.46 3.08 -12.57
C LYS A 69 2.13 2.95 -13.31
N LEU A 70 1.22 2.10 -12.85
CA LEU A 70 -0.10 1.99 -13.44
C LEU A 70 -0.87 3.28 -13.30
N TYR A 71 -0.84 3.91 -12.12
CA TYR A 71 -1.49 5.20 -11.93
C TYR A 71 -0.86 6.27 -12.81
N GLU A 72 0.47 6.36 -12.83
CA GLU A 72 1.17 7.27 -13.74
C GLU A 72 0.77 7.04 -15.20
N ASN A 73 0.61 5.79 -15.63
CA ASN A 73 0.26 5.47 -17.02
C ASN A 73 -1.23 5.74 -17.33
N THR A 74 -2.10 5.90 -16.32
CA THR A 74 -3.50 6.24 -16.54
C THR A 74 -3.72 7.71 -16.91
N LEU A 75 -2.79 8.57 -16.49
CA LEU A 75 -2.85 10.03 -16.65
C LEU A 75 -2.11 10.49 -17.90
N ASN A 76 -2.73 11.37 -18.67
CA ASN A 76 -2.07 12.04 -19.78
C ASN A 76 -1.09 13.12 -19.28
N HIS A 77 -0.15 13.56 -20.14
CA HIS A 77 0.89 14.51 -19.76
C HIS A 77 0.33 15.87 -19.25
N LYS A 78 -0.85 16.30 -19.75
CA LYS A 78 -1.51 17.53 -19.26
C LYS A 78 -2.06 17.34 -17.86
N GLU A 79 -2.62 16.17 -17.54
CA GLU A 79 -3.13 15.81 -16.21
C GLU A 79 -2.00 15.74 -15.19
N LYS A 80 -0.89 15.04 -15.49
CA LYS A 80 0.29 14.98 -14.61
C LYS A 80 0.81 16.37 -14.25
N LYS A 81 0.97 17.24 -15.25
CA LYS A 81 1.47 18.61 -15.06
C LYS A 81 0.48 19.50 -14.31
N LYS A 82 -0.83 19.26 -14.45
CA LYS A 82 -1.88 20.00 -13.75
C LYS A 82 -2.06 19.54 -12.31
N MET A 83 -1.77 18.28 -12.01
CA MET A 83 -1.94 17.67 -10.67
C MET A 83 -0.66 17.73 -9.82
N GLY A 84 0.51 18.02 -10.41
CA GLY A 84 1.77 18.14 -9.67
C GLY A 84 2.34 16.80 -9.20
N GLU A 85 1.87 15.69 -9.77
CA GLU A 85 2.15 14.33 -9.31
C GLU A 85 3.48 13.83 -9.87
N PHE A 86 4.58 14.20 -9.21
CA PHE A 86 5.89 13.60 -9.44
C PHE A 86 6.18 12.57 -8.35
N TYR A 87 6.35 11.32 -8.77
CA TYR A 87 6.61 10.22 -7.84
C TYR A 87 8.05 10.28 -7.35
N THR A 88 8.23 10.15 -6.04
CA THR A 88 9.56 10.13 -5.42
C THR A 88 10.22 8.78 -5.70
N PRO A 89 11.41 8.74 -6.34
CA PRO A 89 12.11 7.48 -6.57
C PRO A 89 12.36 6.72 -5.27
N ILE A 90 12.23 5.40 -5.31
CA ILE A 90 12.30 4.58 -4.10
C ILE A 90 13.65 4.67 -3.37
N SER A 91 14.74 4.93 -4.10
CA SER A 91 16.06 5.19 -3.52
C SER A 91 16.05 6.43 -2.63
N ILE A 92 15.33 7.48 -3.03
CA ILE A 92 15.19 8.73 -2.27
C ILE A 92 14.32 8.51 -1.03
N VAL A 93 13.21 7.79 -1.18
CA VAL A 93 12.35 7.40 -0.04
C VAL A 93 13.16 6.65 1.03
N ASN A 94 13.89 5.61 0.62
CA ASN A 94 14.70 4.81 1.54
C ASN A 94 15.83 5.62 2.19
N TYR A 95 16.45 6.52 1.42
CA TYR A 95 17.48 7.41 1.95
C TYR A 95 16.92 8.31 3.04
N ILE A 96 15.79 8.99 2.80
CA ILE A 96 15.17 9.89 3.76
C ILE A 96 14.74 9.14 5.03
N LEU A 97 14.05 7.99 4.89
CA LEU A 97 13.65 7.17 6.04
C LEU A 97 14.86 6.72 6.88
N SER A 98 15.96 6.36 6.22
CA SER A 98 17.22 6.02 6.90
C SER A 98 17.80 7.21 7.67
N VAL A 99 17.86 8.39 7.05
CA VAL A 99 18.42 9.62 7.65
C VAL A 99 17.62 10.06 8.89
N ILE A 100 16.29 9.95 8.86
CA ILE A 100 15.45 10.28 10.03
C ILE A 100 15.44 9.16 11.10
N GLY A 101 16.21 8.08 10.89
CA GLY A 101 16.31 6.96 11.82
C GLY A 101 15.10 6.03 11.82
N TYR A 102 14.24 6.09 10.80
CA TYR A 102 13.13 5.16 10.62
C TYR A 102 13.60 3.92 9.85
N ASN A 103 14.29 3.02 10.55
CA ASN A 103 14.81 1.75 10.02
C ASN A 103 14.58 0.63 11.06
N SER A 104 14.65 -0.64 10.64
CA SER A 104 14.32 -1.77 11.54
C SER A 104 15.35 -1.99 12.65
N SER A 105 16.57 -1.47 12.51
CA SER A 105 17.60 -1.55 13.54
C SER A 105 17.37 -0.61 14.73
N ASN A 106 16.43 0.33 14.62
CA ASN A 106 16.07 1.29 15.66
C ASN A 106 14.74 0.90 16.34
N ASN A 107 14.52 1.42 17.55
CA ASN A 107 13.23 1.29 18.26
C ASN A 107 12.21 2.25 17.63
N ILE A 108 11.46 1.76 16.64
CA ILE A 108 10.47 2.51 15.86
C ILE A 108 9.03 2.00 16.05
N GLU A 109 8.87 0.86 16.71
CA GLU A 109 7.62 0.10 16.86
C GLU A 109 6.49 0.85 17.56
N ASP A 110 6.82 1.91 18.30
CA ASP A 110 5.90 2.81 19.00
C ASP A 110 6.07 4.27 18.54
N LYS A 111 6.74 4.51 17.40
CA LYS A 111 6.96 5.84 16.85
C LYS A 111 5.98 6.12 15.72
N THR A 112 5.30 7.26 15.81
CA THR A 112 4.44 7.75 14.74
C THR A 112 5.25 8.45 13.64
N ILE A 113 4.92 8.17 12.38
CA ILE A 113 5.38 8.90 11.20
C ILE A 113 4.17 9.45 10.44
N ILE A 114 4.30 10.68 9.97
CA ILE A 114 3.26 11.35 9.18
C ILE A 114 3.84 11.90 7.87
N ASP A 115 3.16 11.62 6.77
CA ASP A 115 3.42 12.23 5.47
C ASP A 115 2.23 13.11 5.08
N ILE A 116 2.44 14.43 5.05
CA ILE A 116 1.39 15.45 4.83
C ILE A 116 1.10 15.75 3.35
N SER A 117 1.75 15.02 2.43
CA SER A 117 1.48 15.06 0.99
C SER A 117 1.77 13.69 0.38
N CYS A 118 1.14 12.66 0.94
CA CYS A 118 1.58 11.28 0.74
C CYS A 118 1.42 10.74 -0.69
N GLY A 119 0.62 11.41 -1.53
CA GLY A 119 0.27 10.97 -2.86
C GLY A 119 -0.27 9.54 -2.83
N SER A 120 0.27 8.69 -3.71
CA SER A 120 -0.04 7.25 -3.75
C SER A 120 0.57 6.43 -2.62
N GLY A 121 1.29 7.05 -1.70
CA GLY A 121 1.79 6.45 -0.48
C GLY A 121 3.22 5.90 -0.52
N SER A 122 4.11 6.36 -1.40
CA SER A 122 5.47 5.76 -1.50
C SER A 122 6.23 5.71 -0.16
N PHE A 123 6.20 6.81 0.62
CA PHE A 123 6.75 6.83 1.98
C PHE A 123 5.96 5.95 2.96
N ILE A 124 4.63 6.06 2.92
CA ILE A 124 3.70 5.29 3.77
C ILE A 124 3.95 3.78 3.63
N ILE A 125 4.03 3.27 2.40
CA ILE A 125 4.25 1.87 2.12
C ILE A 125 5.63 1.42 2.61
N GLN A 126 6.68 2.21 2.40
CA GLN A 126 7.99 1.83 2.92
C GLN A 126 8.05 1.87 4.45
N ALA A 127 7.41 2.85 5.08
CA ALA A 127 7.34 2.91 6.54
C ALA A 127 6.61 1.69 7.13
N ILE A 128 5.48 1.27 6.52
CA ILE A 128 4.77 0.04 6.89
C ILE A 128 5.69 -1.18 6.77
N ARG A 129 6.43 -1.31 5.67
CA ARG A 129 7.32 -2.46 5.45
C ARG A 129 8.43 -2.53 6.48
N ILE A 130 9.06 -1.39 6.78
CA ILE A 130 10.11 -1.30 7.80
C ILE A 130 9.54 -1.65 9.18
N LEU A 131 8.33 -1.16 9.51
CA LEU A 131 7.65 -1.48 10.76
C LEU A 131 7.31 -2.98 10.87
N ILE A 132 6.84 -3.61 9.80
CA ILE A 132 6.60 -5.07 9.76
C ILE A 132 7.90 -5.83 10.02
N ILE A 133 9.00 -5.44 9.37
CA ILE A 133 10.32 -6.07 9.59
C ILE A 133 10.75 -5.92 11.05
N ARG A 134 10.65 -4.71 11.61
CA ARG A 134 10.96 -4.44 13.03
C ARG A 134 10.14 -5.33 13.96
N CYS A 135 8.84 -5.47 13.71
CA CYS A 135 7.97 -6.33 14.53
C CYS A 135 8.37 -7.81 14.42
N LEU A 136 8.71 -8.29 13.22
CA LEU A 136 9.20 -9.65 13.03
C LEU A 136 10.48 -9.91 13.84
N GLU A 137 11.42 -8.95 13.85
CA GLU A 137 12.64 -9.03 14.65
C GLU A 137 12.34 -9.11 16.16
N ILE A 138 11.44 -8.26 16.67
CA ILE A 138 11.00 -8.27 18.08
C ILE A 138 10.39 -9.63 18.47
N TYR A 139 9.57 -10.21 17.58
CA TYR A 139 8.94 -11.52 17.82
C TYR A 139 9.86 -12.72 17.51
N GLY A 140 11.12 -12.49 17.11
CA GLY A 140 12.05 -13.54 16.73
C GLY A 140 11.61 -14.36 15.50
N LYS A 141 10.89 -13.74 14.58
CA LYS A 141 10.36 -14.37 13.35
C LYS A 141 11.15 -13.91 12.14
N LYS A 142 11.28 -14.78 11.14
CA LYS A 142 11.90 -14.45 9.84
C LYS A 142 10.87 -14.14 8.76
N LYS A 143 9.63 -14.61 8.92
CA LYS A 143 8.56 -14.51 7.92
C LYS A 143 7.21 -14.27 8.59
N ILE A 144 6.33 -13.56 7.89
CA ILE A 144 4.94 -13.34 8.29
C ILE A 144 4.22 -14.66 8.61
N SER A 145 4.46 -15.71 7.83
CA SER A 145 3.83 -17.03 8.03
C SER A 145 4.16 -17.72 9.36
N GLN A 146 5.13 -17.21 10.12
CA GLN A 146 5.53 -17.73 11.43
C GLN A 146 4.89 -16.98 12.60
N LEU A 147 4.16 -15.90 12.30
CA LEU A 147 3.40 -15.15 13.30
C LEU A 147 2.22 -15.96 13.80
N THR A 148 1.92 -15.84 15.08
CA THR A 148 0.62 -16.17 15.63
C THR A 148 -0.41 -15.15 15.18
N THR A 149 -1.70 -15.50 15.28
CA THR A 149 -2.80 -14.57 14.99
C THR A 149 -2.72 -13.30 15.84
N ASN A 150 -2.33 -13.42 17.12
CA ASN A 150 -2.23 -12.27 18.02
C ASN A 150 -1.07 -11.34 17.65
N GLU A 151 0.11 -11.88 17.33
CA GLU A 151 1.25 -11.09 16.87
C GLU A 151 0.91 -10.37 15.54
N ALA A 152 0.22 -11.06 14.63
CA ALA A 152 -0.23 -10.46 13.36
C ALA A 152 -1.24 -9.32 13.59
N LYS A 153 -2.25 -9.51 14.45
CA LYS A 153 -3.19 -8.44 14.83
C LYS A 153 -2.48 -7.26 15.48
N ALA A 154 -1.48 -7.51 16.33
CA ALA A 154 -0.69 -6.45 16.96
C ALA A 154 0.10 -5.62 15.93
N ILE A 155 0.64 -6.25 14.88
CA ILE A 155 1.30 -5.51 13.78
C ILE A 155 0.31 -4.61 13.05
N ILE A 156 -0.90 -5.10 12.74
CA ILE A 156 -1.94 -4.28 12.11
C ILE A 156 -2.32 -3.08 13.00
N SER A 157 -2.49 -3.30 14.32
CA SER A 157 -2.73 -2.22 15.28
C SER A 157 -1.64 -1.16 15.24
N LYS A 158 -0.37 -1.59 15.27
CA LYS A 158 0.79 -0.68 15.19
C LYS A 158 0.83 0.10 13.88
N VAL A 159 0.51 -0.52 12.75
CA VAL A 159 0.42 0.19 11.47
C VAL A 159 -0.66 1.27 11.53
N ASN A 160 -1.85 0.92 12.03
CA ASN A 160 -2.99 1.83 12.13
C ASN A 160 -2.75 3.01 13.09
N GLU A 161 -2.02 2.78 14.18
CA GLU A 161 -1.72 3.80 15.20
C GLU A 161 -0.56 4.72 14.80
N ASN A 162 0.42 4.20 14.05
CA ASN A 162 1.71 4.89 13.88
C ASN A 162 1.98 5.41 12.46
N ILE A 163 1.24 4.97 11.44
CA ILE A 163 1.48 5.39 10.07
C ILE A 163 0.33 6.27 9.58
N VAL A 164 0.60 7.56 9.37
CA VAL A 164 -0.41 8.53 8.95
C VAL A 164 -0.03 9.14 7.60
N GLY A 165 -0.97 9.11 6.66
CA GLY A 165 -0.84 9.79 5.36
C GLY A 165 -1.97 10.78 5.16
N VAL A 166 -1.63 11.98 4.70
CA VAL A 166 -2.59 13.03 4.33
C VAL A 166 -2.25 13.49 2.92
N ASP A 167 -3.28 13.64 2.09
CA ASP A 167 -3.14 14.26 0.77
C ASP A 167 -4.44 14.99 0.40
N VAL A 168 -4.31 16.09 -0.34
CA VAL A 168 -5.44 16.86 -0.85
C VAL A 168 -6.13 16.15 -2.02
N ASN A 169 -5.38 15.32 -2.75
CA ASN A 169 -5.87 14.56 -3.87
C ASN A 169 -6.52 13.24 -3.41
N ARG A 170 -7.84 13.22 -3.47
CA ARG A 170 -8.68 12.07 -3.19
C ARG A 170 -8.28 10.80 -3.95
N ASN A 171 -7.96 10.90 -5.25
CA ASN A 171 -7.60 9.72 -6.04
C ASN A 171 -6.26 9.14 -5.57
N ALA A 172 -5.33 10.01 -5.16
CA ALA A 172 -4.06 9.60 -4.59
C ALA A 172 -4.26 8.90 -3.23
N CYS A 173 -5.13 9.42 -2.36
CA CYS A 173 -5.53 8.78 -1.10
C CYS A 173 -6.15 7.40 -1.29
N ILE A 174 -7.03 7.22 -2.30
CA ILE A 174 -7.62 5.91 -2.61
C ILE A 174 -6.54 4.93 -3.06
N LEU A 175 -5.65 5.35 -3.95
CA LEU A 175 -4.53 4.51 -4.38
C LEU A 175 -3.58 4.16 -3.22
N CYS A 176 -3.29 5.13 -2.36
CA CYS A 176 -2.51 4.93 -1.15
C CYS A 176 -3.13 3.83 -0.27
N GLN A 177 -4.44 3.87 -0.04
CA GLN A 177 -5.13 2.82 0.72
C GLN A 177 -5.09 1.45 0.04
N ILE A 178 -5.27 1.37 -1.28
CA ILE A 178 -5.11 0.11 -2.02
C ILE A 178 -3.68 -0.43 -1.85
N ASN A 179 -2.68 0.44 -1.94
CA ASN A 179 -1.28 0.07 -1.72
C ASN A 179 -1.01 -0.38 -0.28
N ILE A 180 -1.65 0.24 0.72
CA ILE A 180 -1.57 -0.18 2.13
C ILE A 180 -2.15 -1.59 2.27
N TYR A 181 -3.37 -1.83 1.75
CA TYR A 181 -3.99 -3.16 1.75
C TYR A 181 -3.08 -4.20 1.11
N PHE A 182 -2.40 -3.84 0.02
CA PHE A 182 -1.44 -4.74 -0.62
C PHE A 182 -0.23 -5.01 0.29
N ALA A 183 0.31 -3.98 0.95
CA ALA A 183 1.44 -4.09 1.89
C ALA A 183 1.18 -5.01 3.07
N ILE A 184 -0.06 -5.03 3.57
CA ILE A 184 -0.46 -5.83 4.74
C ILE A 184 -1.21 -7.11 4.35
N PHE A 185 -1.39 -7.39 3.05
CA PHE A 185 -2.28 -8.46 2.57
C PHE A 185 -1.94 -9.84 3.12
N GLU A 186 -0.66 -10.21 3.17
CA GLU A 186 -0.24 -11.51 3.71
C GLU A 186 -0.48 -11.62 5.23
N ILE A 187 -0.42 -10.51 5.96
CA ILE A 187 -0.77 -10.47 7.39
C ILE A 187 -2.29 -10.67 7.56
N LEU A 188 -3.10 -9.97 6.77
CA LEU A 188 -4.56 -10.11 6.77
C LEU A 188 -4.99 -11.54 6.40
N LYS A 189 -4.35 -12.15 5.39
CA LYS A 189 -4.58 -13.56 5.03
C LYS A 189 -4.29 -14.50 6.19
N LEU A 190 -3.20 -14.27 6.93
CA LEU A 190 -2.86 -15.08 8.09
C LEU A 190 -3.93 -14.96 9.18
N ILE A 191 -4.32 -13.74 9.54
CA ILE A 191 -5.34 -13.50 10.56
C ILE A 191 -6.66 -14.18 10.16
N ARG A 192 -7.06 -14.02 8.90
CA ARG A 192 -8.34 -14.54 8.39
C ARG A 192 -8.43 -16.05 8.28
N LYS A 193 -7.32 -16.77 8.31
CA LYS A 193 -7.35 -18.25 8.46
C LYS A 193 -7.89 -18.68 9.82
N ALA A 194 -7.68 -17.86 10.85
CA ALA A 194 -8.15 -18.12 12.21
C ALA A 194 -9.44 -17.35 12.54
N ASP A 195 -9.64 -16.19 11.93
CA ASP A 195 -10.76 -15.28 12.18
C ASP A 195 -11.31 -14.73 10.85
N SER A 196 -12.23 -15.47 10.24
CA SER A 196 -12.74 -15.15 8.89
C SER A 196 -13.44 -13.80 8.78
N ASN A 197 -13.84 -13.22 9.90
CA ASN A 197 -14.60 -11.97 9.97
C ASN A 197 -13.71 -10.75 10.28
N TYR A 198 -12.40 -10.93 10.46
CA TYR A 198 -11.49 -9.82 10.69
C TYR A 198 -11.50 -8.86 9.49
N GLN A 199 -11.75 -7.57 9.77
CA GLN A 199 -11.82 -6.49 8.78
C GLN A 199 -10.54 -5.66 8.81
#